data_AF-A0A1B8HT73-F1
#
_entry.id   AF-A0A1B8HT73-F1
#
_cell.length_a   1.000
_cell.length_b   1.000
_cell.length_c   1.000
_cell.angle_alpha   90.00
_cell.angle_beta   90.00
_cell.angle_gamma   90.00
#
_symmetry.space_group_name_H-M   'P 1'
#
loop_
_entity.id
_entity.type
_entity.pdbx_description
1 polymer ?
#
loop_
_entity_poly.entity_id
_entity_poly.type
_entity_poly.pdbx_seq_one_letter_code
_entity_poly.pdbx_strand_id
1 'polypeptide(L)'
;MTFKPRVIKNDSDYDMAMDRLSELIELCPTIDSPEADELEHISILIEHYEHKNFKIDKPSAIDAIKFRMDQDGLTQQDMEKYLGSRSKVSEVLSGKRNLSIAMITKLHYELGVPLDILIQKPEDIDISDDDSQMQSEIKLSKSRTNTEKSDNKSEWYTSSKAAQDKIINFSRDHNSDIKETQWALN
;
A
#
# COMPACT_ATOMS: atom_id res chain seq x y z
N MET A 1 6.42 16.48 39.90
CA MET A 1 6.00 17.64 39.08
C MET A 1 4.65 17.25 38.49
N THR A 2 3.63 18.09 38.59
CA THR A 2 2.29 17.78 38.06
C THR A 2 2.31 17.94 36.54
N PHE A 3 2.19 16.84 35.78
CA PHE A 3 2.01 16.93 34.33
C PHE A 3 0.66 17.59 34.06
N LYS A 4 0.66 18.61 33.21
CA LYS A 4 -0.58 19.30 32.82
C LYS A 4 -1.02 18.76 31.47
N PRO A 5 -2.19 18.08 31.38
CA PRO A 5 -2.65 17.52 30.11
C PRO A 5 -2.75 18.63 29.07
N ARG A 6 -1.96 18.50 28.00
CA ARG A 6 -1.95 19.40 26.85
C ARG A 6 -1.92 18.57 25.59
N VAL A 7 -2.54 19.09 24.54
CA VAL A 7 -2.55 18.45 23.23
C VAL A 7 -1.11 18.28 22.73
N ILE A 8 -0.75 17.06 22.33
CA ILE A 8 0.52 16.74 21.70
C ILE A 8 0.50 17.29 20.27
N LYS A 9 1.48 18.12 19.92
CA LYS A 9 1.51 18.82 18.60
C LYS A 9 2.74 18.51 17.77
N ASN A 10 3.79 17.98 18.39
CA ASN A 10 5.09 17.71 17.79
C ASN A 10 5.77 16.57 18.55
N ASP A 11 6.87 16.07 18.00
CA ASP A 11 7.59 14.91 18.54
C ASP A 11 8.15 15.16 19.95
N SER A 12 8.54 16.38 20.28
CA SER A 12 9.02 16.69 21.65
C SER A 12 7.90 16.62 22.70
N ASP A 13 6.68 17.08 22.38
CA ASP A 13 5.51 16.89 23.27
C ASP A 13 5.17 15.39 23.40
N TYR A 14 5.40 14.61 22.33
CA TYR A 14 5.14 13.17 22.29
C TYR A 14 6.13 12.38 23.14
N ASP A 15 7.43 12.65 23.01
CA ASP A 15 8.49 12.02 23.81
C ASP A 15 8.26 12.26 25.30
N MET A 16 7.93 13.50 25.69
CA MET A 16 7.60 13.83 27.08
C MET A 16 6.36 13.08 27.59
N ALA A 17 5.37 12.86 26.73
CA ALA A 17 4.17 12.10 27.09
C ALA A 17 4.49 10.60 27.25
N MET A 18 5.35 10.05 26.38
CA MET A 18 5.81 8.65 26.46
C MET A 18 6.66 8.38 27.69
N ASP A 19 7.56 9.29 28.05
CA ASP A 19 8.35 9.21 29.29
C ASP A 19 7.41 9.17 30.51
N ARG A 20 6.44 10.08 30.54
CA ARG A 20 5.47 10.16 31.65
C ARG A 20 4.55 8.94 31.72
N LEU A 21 4.10 8.43 30.56
CA LEU A 21 3.32 7.21 30.48
C LEU A 21 4.10 6.03 31.07
N SER A 22 5.39 5.92 30.73
CA SER A 22 6.28 4.87 31.22
C SER A 22 6.44 4.93 32.74
N GLU A 23 6.67 6.12 33.30
CA GLU A 23 6.70 6.33 34.76
C GLU A 23 5.38 5.89 35.44
N LEU A 24 4.23 6.24 34.86
CA LEU A 24 2.92 5.89 35.42
C LEU A 24 2.65 4.38 35.36
N ILE A 25 3.07 3.69 34.30
CA ILE A 25 2.98 2.22 34.21
C ILE A 25 3.83 1.56 35.29
N GLU A 26 5.06 2.03 35.50
CA GLU A 26 5.95 1.50 36.54
C GLU A 26 5.38 1.68 37.96
N LEU A 27 4.66 2.79 38.20
CA LEU A 27 4.00 3.06 39.47
C LEU A 27 2.83 2.11 39.78
N CYS A 28 2.29 1.40 38.77
CA CYS A 28 1.13 0.50 38.91
C CYS A 28 0.00 1.13 39.76
N PRO A 29 -0.57 2.27 39.33
CA PRO A 29 -1.53 3.02 40.13
C PRO A 29 -2.78 2.21 40.43
N THR A 30 -3.38 2.45 41.59
CA THR A 30 -4.67 1.83 41.94
C THR A 30 -5.77 2.38 41.05
N ILE A 31 -6.76 1.54 40.76
CA ILE A 31 -7.99 1.95 40.06
C ILE A 31 -8.61 3.13 40.82
N ASP A 32 -9.14 4.12 40.09
CA ASP A 32 -9.72 5.38 40.60
C ASP A 32 -8.74 6.32 41.32
N SER A 33 -7.43 6.15 41.15
CA SER A 33 -6.43 7.13 41.62
C SER A 33 -6.22 8.25 40.61
N PRO A 34 -5.80 9.45 41.05
CA PRO A 34 -5.43 10.55 40.15
C PRO A 34 -4.36 10.14 39.13
N GLU A 35 -3.44 9.25 39.50
CA GLU A 35 -2.41 8.72 38.63
C GLU A 35 -2.97 7.75 37.57
N ALA A 36 -4.01 6.98 37.91
CA ALA A 36 -4.73 6.15 36.93
C ALA A 36 -5.50 7.02 35.93
N ASP A 37 -6.16 8.08 36.39
CA ASP A 37 -6.82 9.07 35.53
C ASP A 37 -5.82 9.79 34.62
N GLU A 38 -4.62 10.11 35.15
CA GLU A 38 -3.54 10.71 34.37
C GLU A 38 -3.03 9.75 33.29
N LEU A 39 -2.84 8.47 33.62
CA LEU A 39 -2.40 7.43 32.71
C LEU A 39 -3.38 7.27 31.55
N GLU A 40 -4.68 7.20 31.84
CA GLU A 40 -5.73 7.11 30.82
C GLU A 40 -5.72 8.34 29.89
N HIS A 41 -5.66 9.55 30.46
CA HIS A 41 -5.62 10.76 29.66
C HIS A 41 -4.40 10.83 28.73
N ILE A 42 -3.20 10.50 29.23
CA ILE A 42 -1.97 10.52 28.44
C ILE A 42 -2.06 9.48 27.31
N SER A 43 -2.58 8.28 27.60
CA SER A 43 -2.78 7.23 26.60
C SER A 43 -3.65 7.71 25.44
N ILE A 44 -4.78 8.37 25.72
CA ILE A 44 -5.68 8.90 24.70
C ILE A 44 -5.01 10.00 23.85
N LEU A 45 -4.21 10.86 24.47
CA LEU A 45 -3.49 11.93 23.76
C LEU A 45 -2.41 11.38 22.83
N ILE A 46 -1.68 10.37 23.27
CA ILE A 46 -0.68 9.64 22.49
C ILE A 46 -1.37 8.97 21.30
N GLU A 47 -2.42 8.18 21.53
CA GLU A 47 -3.18 7.50 20.48
C GLU A 47 -3.68 8.50 19.41
N HIS A 48 -4.24 9.63 19.83
CA HIS A 48 -4.72 10.67 18.91
C HIS A 48 -3.57 11.28 18.09
N TYR A 49 -2.40 11.52 18.71
CA TYR A 49 -1.22 12.01 17.99
C TYR A 49 -0.69 10.97 17.01
N GLU A 50 -0.55 9.73 17.43
CA GLU A 50 -0.07 8.64 16.59
C GLU A 50 -0.99 8.41 15.41
N HIS A 51 -2.29 8.28 15.62
CA HIS A 51 -3.26 8.09 14.53
C HIS A 51 -3.19 9.21 13.47
N LYS A 52 -2.84 10.44 13.88
CA LYS A 52 -2.69 11.57 12.96
C LYS A 52 -1.36 11.56 12.20
N ASN A 53 -0.26 11.19 12.86
CA ASN A 53 1.10 11.38 12.34
C ASN A 53 1.75 10.08 11.85
N PHE A 54 1.45 8.96 12.49
CA PHE A 54 1.86 7.61 12.12
C PHE A 54 0.63 6.87 11.60
N LYS A 55 0.43 6.96 10.28
CA LYS A 55 -0.54 6.06 9.64
C LYS A 55 -0.02 4.65 9.78
N ILE A 56 -0.83 3.76 10.35
CA ILE A 56 -0.59 2.32 10.23
C ILE A 56 -0.89 1.98 8.77
N ASP A 57 0.10 2.15 7.92
CA ASP A 57 -0.03 1.78 6.52
C ASP A 57 -0.18 0.27 6.44
N LYS A 58 -1.09 -0.17 5.57
CA LYS A 58 -1.27 -1.60 5.35
C LYS A 58 0.06 -2.18 4.87
N PRO A 59 0.50 -3.34 5.39
CA PRO A 59 1.72 -3.95 4.91
C PRO A 59 1.63 -4.16 3.40
N SER A 60 2.74 -4.05 2.68
CA SER A 60 2.75 -4.36 1.26
C SER A 60 2.32 -5.82 1.06
N ALA A 61 1.74 -6.15 -0.10
CA ALA A 61 1.33 -7.51 -0.41
C ALA A 61 2.51 -8.50 -0.26
N ILE A 62 3.72 -8.04 -0.56
CA ILE A 62 4.95 -8.83 -0.46
C ILE A 62 5.31 -9.08 1.01
N ASP A 63 5.21 -8.07 1.87
CA ASP A 63 5.53 -8.20 3.28
C ASP A 63 4.54 -9.13 3.98
N ALA A 64 3.27 -9.06 3.61
CA ALA A 64 2.26 -9.98 4.11
C ALA A 64 2.53 -11.44 3.69
N ILE A 65 3.00 -11.65 2.46
CA ILE A 65 3.42 -12.99 1.98
C ILE A 65 4.64 -13.48 2.76
N LYS A 66 5.68 -12.65 2.91
CA LYS A 66 6.91 -13.01 3.64
C LYS A 66 6.61 -13.29 5.11
N PHE A 67 5.77 -12.48 5.73
CA PHE A 67 5.29 -12.70 7.09
C PHE A 67 4.62 -14.07 7.21
N ARG A 68 3.73 -14.41 6.27
CA ARG A 68 3.07 -15.72 6.27
C ARG A 68 4.07 -16.86 6.04
N MET A 69 5.06 -16.69 5.18
CA MET A 69 6.13 -17.66 4.99
C MET A 69 6.91 -17.90 6.30
N ASP A 70 7.23 -16.85 7.03
CA ASP A 70 7.95 -16.94 8.30
C ASP A 70 7.13 -17.68 9.37
N GLN A 71 5.84 -17.32 9.52
CA GLN A 71 4.93 -17.97 10.47
C GLN A 71 4.75 -19.48 10.20
N ASP A 72 4.65 -19.86 8.93
CA ASP A 72 4.43 -21.24 8.51
C ASP A 72 5.74 -22.01 8.25
N GLY A 73 6.91 -21.37 8.42
CA GLY A 73 8.23 -21.96 8.17
C GLY A 73 8.47 -22.34 6.69
N LEU A 74 7.85 -21.64 5.75
CA LEU A 74 7.89 -21.94 4.32
C LEU A 74 9.14 -21.35 3.65
N THR A 75 9.75 -22.15 2.78
CA THR A 75 10.85 -21.70 1.93
C THR A 75 10.34 -21.12 0.62
N GLN A 76 11.20 -20.42 -0.13
CA GLN A 76 10.86 -19.98 -1.50
C GLN A 76 10.53 -21.16 -2.43
N GLN A 77 11.09 -22.34 -2.19
CA GLN A 77 10.77 -23.53 -2.98
C GLN A 77 9.32 -23.99 -2.72
N ASP A 78 8.85 -23.90 -1.48
CA ASP A 78 7.48 -24.25 -1.11
C ASP A 78 6.45 -23.29 -1.71
N MET A 79 6.87 -22.06 -2.02
CA MET A 79 6.03 -21.04 -2.65
C MET A 79 5.76 -21.30 -4.13
N GLU A 80 6.47 -22.25 -4.78
CA GLU A 80 6.27 -22.56 -6.18
C GLU A 80 4.84 -23.04 -6.49
N LYS A 81 4.18 -23.71 -5.54
CA LYS A 81 2.78 -24.15 -5.67
C LYS A 81 1.78 -22.99 -5.77
N TYR A 82 2.11 -21.84 -5.16
CA TYR A 82 1.28 -20.64 -5.14
C TYR A 82 1.63 -19.68 -6.28
N LEU A 83 2.92 -19.43 -6.51
CA LEU A 83 3.41 -18.38 -7.40
C LEU A 83 3.93 -18.90 -8.75
N GLY A 84 4.09 -20.22 -8.91
CA GLY A 84 4.59 -20.85 -10.13
C GLY A 84 6.07 -21.17 -10.06
N SER A 85 6.81 -21.00 -11.16
CA SER A 85 8.23 -21.41 -11.20
C SER A 85 9.10 -20.63 -10.21
N ARG A 86 10.24 -21.21 -9.82
CA ARG A 86 11.25 -20.56 -8.96
C ARG A 86 11.62 -19.12 -9.37
N SER A 87 11.74 -18.86 -10.67
CA SER A 87 12.00 -17.51 -11.20
C SER A 87 10.86 -16.55 -10.84
N LYS A 88 9.60 -16.99 -11.03
CA LYS A 88 8.42 -16.18 -10.69
C LYS A 88 8.33 -15.91 -9.20
N VAL A 89 8.61 -16.92 -8.36
CA VAL A 89 8.66 -16.73 -6.90
C VAL A 89 9.64 -15.61 -6.55
N SER A 90 10.88 -15.68 -7.04
CA SER A 90 11.91 -14.68 -6.76
C SER A 90 11.52 -13.28 -7.28
N GLU A 91 10.98 -13.19 -8.51
CA GLU A 91 10.51 -11.94 -9.09
C GLU A 91 9.37 -11.30 -8.28
N VAL A 92 8.43 -12.09 -7.76
CA VAL A 92 7.33 -11.60 -6.93
C VAL A 92 7.83 -11.16 -5.55
N LEU A 93 8.64 -11.98 -4.87
CA LEU A 93 9.14 -11.67 -3.53
C LEU A 93 10.14 -10.49 -3.52
N SER A 94 10.70 -10.15 -4.68
CA SER A 94 11.54 -8.97 -4.89
C SER A 94 10.79 -7.76 -5.47
N GLY A 95 9.47 -7.87 -5.71
CA GLY A 95 8.65 -6.78 -6.24
C GLY A 95 8.87 -6.45 -7.73
N LYS A 96 9.70 -7.21 -8.44
CA LYS A 96 9.91 -7.05 -9.89
C LYS A 96 8.68 -7.43 -10.71
N ARG A 97 7.80 -8.26 -10.14
CA ARG A 97 6.59 -8.75 -10.79
C ARG A 97 5.37 -8.57 -9.87
N ASN A 98 4.30 -8.01 -10.44
CA ASN A 98 3.01 -7.92 -9.79
C ASN A 98 2.32 -9.28 -9.69
N LEU A 99 1.54 -9.49 -8.64
CA LEU A 99 0.71 -10.68 -8.46
C LEU A 99 -0.36 -10.76 -9.56
N SER A 100 -0.54 -11.95 -10.12
CA SER A 100 -1.69 -12.20 -11.01
C SER A 100 -2.92 -12.58 -10.18
N ILE A 101 -4.12 -12.44 -10.76
CA ILE A 101 -5.38 -12.85 -10.10
C ILE A 101 -5.31 -14.30 -9.63
N ALA A 102 -4.75 -15.21 -10.45
CA ALA A 102 -4.59 -16.61 -10.08
C ALA A 102 -3.66 -16.80 -8.86
N MET A 103 -2.58 -16.01 -8.76
CA MET A 103 -1.70 -16.03 -7.58
C MET A 103 -2.42 -15.50 -6.35
N ILE A 104 -3.13 -14.38 -6.48
CA ILE A 104 -3.91 -13.76 -5.40
C ILE A 104 -4.94 -14.75 -4.83
N THR A 105 -5.69 -15.42 -5.71
CA THR A 105 -6.68 -16.43 -5.32
C THR A 105 -6.02 -17.57 -4.53
N LYS A 106 -4.90 -18.11 -5.02
CA LYS A 106 -4.17 -19.18 -4.31
C LYS A 106 -3.64 -18.73 -2.96
N LEU A 107 -2.98 -17.58 -2.89
CA LEU A 107 -2.45 -17.03 -1.65
C LEU A 107 -3.56 -16.77 -0.62
N HIS A 108 -4.74 -16.32 -1.07
CA HIS A 108 -5.87 -16.08 -0.19
C HIS A 108 -6.46 -17.39 0.35
N TYR A 109 -6.85 -18.30 -0.53
CA TYR A 109 -7.60 -19.50 -0.12
C TYR A 109 -6.72 -20.61 0.46
N GLU A 110 -5.48 -20.75 -0.02
CA GLU A 110 -4.61 -21.84 0.40
C GLU A 110 -3.55 -21.41 1.42
N LEU A 111 -3.16 -20.14 1.42
CA LEU A 111 -2.16 -19.59 2.35
C LEU A 111 -2.77 -18.59 3.34
N GLY A 112 -4.07 -18.28 3.22
CA GLY A 112 -4.81 -17.49 4.20
C GLY A 112 -4.43 -16.01 4.27
N VAL A 113 -3.76 -15.47 3.24
CA VAL A 113 -3.38 -14.05 3.21
C VAL A 113 -4.62 -13.20 2.89
N PRO A 114 -4.97 -12.17 3.69
CA PRO A 114 -6.17 -11.35 3.45
C PRO A 114 -6.22 -10.72 2.06
N LEU A 115 -7.38 -10.77 1.43
CA LEU A 115 -7.56 -10.32 0.04
C LEU A 115 -7.35 -8.80 -0.11
N ASP A 116 -7.76 -8.03 0.90
CA ASP A 116 -7.60 -6.57 0.94
C ASP A 116 -6.15 -6.12 1.07
N ILE A 117 -5.26 -7.00 1.53
CA ILE A 117 -3.80 -6.77 1.55
C ILE A 117 -3.17 -7.16 0.21
N LEU A 118 -3.65 -8.23 -0.45
CA LEU A 118 -3.13 -8.69 -1.74
C LEU A 118 -3.52 -7.79 -2.92
N ILE A 119 -4.67 -7.11 -2.81
CA ILE A 119 -5.18 -6.18 -3.82
C ILE A 119 -4.81 -4.75 -3.38
N GLN A 120 -3.57 -4.35 -3.59
CA GLN A 120 -3.16 -2.95 -3.44
C GLN A 120 -3.27 -2.23 -4.78
N LYS A 121 -3.73 -0.98 -4.74
CA LYS A 121 -3.75 -0.16 -5.95
C LYS A 121 -2.30 0.19 -6.31
N PRO A 122 -1.93 0.30 -7.60
CA PRO A 122 -0.61 0.75 -8.01
C PRO A 122 -0.17 2.11 -7.44
N GLU A 123 -1.10 2.86 -6.85
CA GLU A 123 -0.89 4.20 -6.29
C GLU A 123 -0.39 4.16 -4.83
N ASP A 124 -0.39 2.99 -4.18
CA ASP A 124 0.09 2.79 -2.80
C ASP A 124 1.55 2.30 -2.74
N ILE A 125 2.28 2.31 -3.87
CA ILE A 125 3.72 2.06 -3.90
C ILE A 125 4.41 3.34 -3.41
N ASP A 126 4.68 3.40 -2.11
CA ASP A 126 5.52 4.45 -1.55
C ASP A 126 6.94 4.30 -2.10
N ILE A 127 7.31 5.20 -3.02
CA ILE A 127 8.68 5.37 -3.52
C ILE A 127 9.44 6.27 -2.53
N SER A 128 9.27 6.05 -1.23
CA SER A 128 10.10 6.63 -0.20
C SER A 128 11.08 5.56 0.28
N ASP A 129 12.06 5.26 -0.58
CA ASP A 129 13.45 4.97 -0.19
C ASP A 129 14.24 4.45 -1.41
N ASP A 130 15.34 5.14 -1.69
CA ASP A 130 16.39 4.86 -2.69
C ASP A 130 16.24 5.44 -4.13
N ASP A 131 16.10 6.77 -4.24
CA ASP A 131 16.26 7.50 -5.52
C ASP A 131 17.71 8.01 -5.75
N SER A 132 18.68 7.54 -4.94
CA SER A 132 20.07 8.03 -5.03
C SER A 132 20.92 7.29 -6.07
N GLN A 133 20.58 6.04 -6.41
CA GLN A 133 21.33 5.28 -7.42
C GLN A 133 20.81 5.49 -8.86
N MET A 134 19.49 5.66 -9.05
CA MET A 134 18.88 5.72 -10.39
C MET A 134 19.25 7.00 -11.17
N GLN A 135 19.41 8.13 -10.49
CA GLN A 135 19.80 9.40 -11.11
C GLN A 135 21.26 9.39 -11.62
N SER A 136 22.12 8.58 -11.02
CA SER A 136 23.53 8.46 -11.43
C SER A 136 23.66 7.70 -12.76
N GLU A 137 22.90 6.62 -12.94
CA GLU A 137 22.90 5.80 -14.15
C GLU A 137 22.23 6.52 -15.34
N ILE A 138 21.21 7.33 -15.07
CA ILE A 138 20.54 8.16 -16.10
C ILE A 138 21.46 9.30 -16.60
N LYS A 139 22.34 9.85 -15.76
CA LYS A 139 23.33 10.85 -16.17
C LYS A 139 24.48 10.24 -16.99
N LEU A 140 24.92 9.03 -16.64
CA LEU A 140 25.98 8.31 -17.34
C LEU A 140 25.53 7.79 -18.72
N SER A 141 24.27 7.38 -18.87
CA SER A 141 23.71 6.93 -20.15
C SER A 141 23.42 8.07 -21.13
N LYS A 142 22.93 9.23 -20.66
CA LYS A 142 22.67 10.43 -21.50
C LYS A 142 23.93 11.09 -22.07
N SER A 143 25.10 10.76 -21.54
CA SER A 143 26.39 11.29 -22.01
C SER A 143 27.01 10.46 -23.15
N ARG A 144 26.44 9.30 -23.50
CA ARG A 144 27.04 8.33 -24.44
C ARG A 144 26.35 8.19 -25.80
N THR A 145 25.24 8.85 -26.05
CA THR A 145 24.57 8.77 -27.36
C THR A 145 24.05 10.13 -27.79
N ASN A 146 24.97 11.00 -28.19
CA ASN A 146 24.65 12.16 -29.01
C ASN A 146 25.39 12.03 -30.34
N THR A 147 24.84 11.20 -31.23
CA THR A 147 24.94 11.40 -32.68
C THR A 147 23.92 10.49 -33.37
N GLU A 148 23.10 11.12 -34.21
CA GLU A 148 22.36 10.58 -35.36
C GLU A 148 20.85 10.30 -35.23
N LYS A 149 20.11 11.17 -35.95
CA LYS A 149 18.76 11.07 -36.55
C LYS A 149 17.58 11.11 -35.57
N SER A 150 16.90 12.25 -35.36
CA SER A 150 16.05 13.00 -36.33
C SER A 150 15.22 12.08 -37.23
N ASP A 151 14.01 11.74 -36.79
CA ASP A 151 12.77 12.14 -37.44
C ASP A 151 11.58 11.30 -36.94
N ASN A 152 10.45 11.99 -36.76
CA ASN A 152 9.09 11.48 -36.54
C ASN A 152 8.68 11.04 -35.11
N LYS A 153 8.28 12.03 -34.30
CA LYS A 153 7.48 11.83 -33.06
C LYS A 153 6.06 12.40 -33.16
N SER A 154 5.65 12.87 -34.35
CA SER A 154 4.36 13.51 -34.61
C SER A 154 3.24 12.54 -35.01
N GLU A 155 3.56 11.31 -35.42
CA GLU A 155 2.53 10.36 -35.89
C GLU A 155 1.85 9.53 -34.79
N TRP A 156 2.42 9.43 -33.57
CA TRP A 156 1.84 8.58 -32.52
C TRP A 156 0.73 9.26 -31.70
N TYR A 157 0.61 10.59 -31.73
CA TYR A 157 -0.40 11.32 -30.96
C TYR A 157 -1.78 11.42 -31.65
N THR A 158 -1.84 11.23 -32.97
CA THR A 158 -3.09 11.36 -33.73
C THR A 158 -3.93 10.08 -33.72
N SER A 159 -3.29 8.90 -33.61
CA SER A 159 -3.98 7.61 -33.64
C SER A 159 -4.61 7.18 -32.30
N SER A 160 -4.09 7.66 -31.17
CA SER A 160 -4.65 7.31 -29.85
C SER A 160 -5.92 8.11 -29.52
N LYS A 161 -5.98 9.38 -29.93
CA LYS A 161 -7.13 10.26 -29.64
C LYS A 161 -8.37 9.90 -30.48
N ALA A 162 -8.17 9.52 -31.74
CA ALA A 162 -9.26 9.06 -32.63
C ALA A 162 -9.84 7.68 -32.24
N ALA A 163 -9.07 6.85 -31.52
CA ALA A 163 -9.54 5.57 -30.99
C ALA A 163 -10.35 5.76 -29.70
N GLN A 164 -9.96 6.72 -28.85
CA GLN A 164 -10.68 7.04 -27.60
C GLN A 164 -12.05 7.70 -27.87
N ASP A 165 -12.15 8.59 -28.86
CA ASP A 165 -13.42 9.26 -29.20
C ASP A 165 -14.45 8.33 -29.87
N LYS A 166 -14.02 7.22 -30.48
CA LYS A 166 -14.94 6.19 -31.03
C LYS A 166 -15.49 5.24 -29.97
N ILE A 167 -14.72 4.96 -28.91
CA ILE A 167 -15.14 4.08 -27.82
C ILE A 167 -16.14 4.81 -26.90
N ILE A 168 -15.96 6.11 -26.68
CA ILE A 168 -16.83 6.91 -25.82
C ILE A 168 -18.21 7.15 -26.44
N ASN A 169 -18.30 7.30 -27.77
CA ASN A 169 -19.59 7.50 -28.46
C ASN A 169 -20.39 6.20 -28.70
N PHE A 170 -19.75 5.03 -28.69
CA PHE A 170 -20.44 3.74 -28.86
C PHE A 170 -21.27 3.33 -27.62
N SER A 171 -20.83 3.69 -26.42
CA SER A 171 -21.54 3.38 -25.16
C SER A 171 -22.73 4.31 -24.86
N ARG A 172 -22.99 5.34 -25.68
CA ARG A 172 -24.07 6.31 -25.44
C ARG A 172 -25.33 6.08 -26.30
N ASP A 173 -25.22 5.32 -27.39
CA ASP A 173 -26.35 4.98 -28.29
C ASP A 173 -27.02 3.62 -28.00
N HIS A 174 -26.51 2.81 -27.06
CA HIS A 174 -27.07 1.48 -26.74
C HIS A 174 -27.75 1.39 -25.36
N ASN A 175 -28.15 2.52 -24.76
CA ASN A 175 -28.92 2.54 -23.50
C ASN A 175 -30.25 3.29 -23.63
N SER A 176 -30.97 3.06 -24.73
CA SER A 176 -32.38 3.46 -24.90
C SER A 176 -33.32 2.35 -25.39
N ASP A 177 -32.86 1.09 -25.49
CA ASP A 177 -33.66 -0.04 -26.03
C ASP A 177 -33.74 -1.27 -25.11
N ILE A 178 -33.72 -1.08 -23.78
CA ILE A 178 -34.09 -2.13 -22.81
C ILE A 178 -35.17 -1.61 -21.84
N LYS A 179 -36.14 -0.87 -22.38
CA LYS A 179 -37.41 -0.56 -21.72
C LYS A 179 -38.56 -0.57 -22.71
N GLU A 180 -38.75 -1.68 -23.44
CA GLU A 180 -40.05 -2.05 -24.05
C GLU A 180 -39.88 -3.38 -24.78
N THR A 181 -40.22 -4.50 -24.12
CA THR A 181 -40.76 -5.77 -24.66
C THR A 181 -40.45 -6.94 -23.72
N GLN A 182 -41.24 -7.07 -22.65
CA GLN A 182 -41.72 -8.37 -22.16
C GLN A 182 -42.83 -8.13 -21.12
N TRP A 183 -44.04 -7.85 -21.62
CA TRP A 183 -45.31 -8.08 -20.92
C TRP A 183 -46.10 -9.25 -21.53
N ALA A 184 -45.45 -10.15 -22.28
CA ALA A 184 -46.12 -11.27 -22.92
C ALA A 184 -45.44 -12.59 -22.51
N LEU A 185 -45.86 -13.13 -21.37
CA LEU A 185 -46.07 -14.56 -21.03
C LEU A 185 -45.85 -14.78 -19.52
N ASN A 186 -46.99 -14.97 -18.83
CA ASN A 186 -47.21 -15.37 -17.43
C ASN A 186 -47.06 -14.31 -16.33
#